data_AF-A0A965PGW0-F1
#
_entry.id   AF-A0A965PGW0-F1
#
_cell.length_a   1.000
_cell.length_b   1.000
_cell.length_c   1.000
_cell.angle_alpha   90.00
_cell.angle_beta   90.00
_cell.angle_gamma   90.00
#
_symmetry.space_group_name_H-M   'P 1'
#
loop_
_entity.id
_entity.type
_entity.pdbx_description
1 polymer ?
#
loop_
_entity_poly.entity_id
_entity_poly.type
_entity_poly.pdbx_seq_one_letter_code
_entity_poly.pdbx_strand_id
1 'polypeptide(L)'
;MNEEAIKEVTPAVEPSISPENITEEQIRAMAAEADGIPFKASSKANIEPEVAAQDSQDASKTTPEAKEESKDSDESAPKAEEKAEVKTEERKASDDSEAKEPKAEEKSKVEDSKKETKRAKEEARLSESWKKLEAEKAQVRARQAELEKKIEELEAKNDPTSPSPDALRKYAREWENEGRDDLAKAARQQADLLEQKAKSQAEKEERQKREFTEQWSSSVRRMIEENPELKDEESPFAKRVVSLLKSEDAELRKLLNTSPNGFAYATQIARMQEAAEASEALRKEVETLRKENTEFRKKTSLSASSTAKAPKRKSFEEMSWQEQEEFLRRNASDADKLGVLIGD
;
A
#
# COMPACT_ATOMS: atom_id res chain seq x y z
N MET A 1 3.46 -61.51 67.46
CA MET A 1 3.43 -62.44 66.32
C MET A 1 2.63 -61.77 65.24
N ASN A 2 3.24 -61.57 64.07
CA ASN A 2 2.64 -61.41 62.75
C ASN A 2 1.69 -60.18 62.60
N GLU A 3 2.00 -59.05 61.95
CA GLU A 3 2.66 -58.73 60.66
C GLU A 3 1.67 -58.45 59.52
N GLU A 4 1.99 -57.39 58.75
CA GLU A 4 1.54 -57.08 57.39
C GLU A 4 0.03 -56.79 57.13
N ALA A 5 -0.35 -55.82 56.28
CA ALA A 5 0.42 -54.86 55.49
C ALA A 5 -0.35 -53.54 55.29
N ILE A 6 0.29 -52.39 55.55
CA ILE A 6 -0.13 -51.08 55.02
C ILE A 6 0.72 -50.83 53.77
N LYS A 7 0.10 -50.90 52.59
CA LYS A 7 0.84 -50.81 51.33
C LYS A 7 0.93 -49.37 50.85
N GLU A 8 1.99 -48.68 51.25
CA GLU A 8 2.43 -47.46 50.57
C GLU A 8 2.69 -47.77 49.09
N VAL A 9 2.27 -46.86 48.20
CA VAL A 9 2.63 -46.87 46.78
C VAL A 9 3.13 -45.49 46.43
N THR A 10 4.41 -45.41 46.09
CA THR A 10 5.10 -44.19 45.67
C THR A 10 4.63 -43.73 44.29
N PRO A 11 4.64 -42.41 43.98
CA PRO A 11 4.32 -41.92 42.65
C PRO A 11 5.40 -42.36 41.65
N ALA A 12 5.00 -43.15 40.66
CA ALA A 12 5.90 -43.69 39.64
C ALA A 12 5.98 -42.77 38.42
N VAL A 13 7.08 -42.01 38.35
CA VAL A 13 7.76 -41.49 37.13
C VAL A 13 6.88 -41.22 35.91
N GLU A 14 6.58 -39.93 35.68
CA GLU A 14 6.13 -39.43 34.37
C GLU A 14 7.27 -39.56 33.34
N PRO A 15 7.00 -39.98 32.09
CA PRO A 15 7.99 -39.97 31.02
C PRO A 15 8.22 -38.53 30.52
N SER A 16 9.24 -37.86 31.04
CA SER A 16 9.61 -36.51 30.63
C SER A 16 10.08 -36.47 29.18
N ILE A 17 9.27 -35.89 28.28
CA ILE A 17 9.69 -35.61 26.90
C ILE A 17 10.52 -34.32 26.89
N SER A 18 11.85 -34.46 27.07
CA SER A 18 12.79 -33.34 26.98
C SER A 18 12.83 -32.76 25.55
N PRO A 19 12.88 -31.42 25.38
CA PRO A 19 12.68 -30.77 24.08
C PRO A 19 13.87 -30.87 23.10
N GLU A 20 14.91 -31.63 23.41
CA GLU A 20 16.20 -31.61 22.69
C GLU A 20 16.30 -32.59 21.50
N ASN A 21 15.27 -33.39 21.22
CA ASN A 21 15.28 -34.40 20.15
C ASN A 21 14.18 -34.21 19.09
N ILE A 22 13.73 -32.98 18.85
CA ILE A 22 12.88 -32.67 17.69
C ILE A 22 13.80 -32.57 16.45
N THR A 23 13.71 -33.52 15.53
CA THR A 23 14.54 -33.51 14.32
C THR A 23 14.10 -32.44 13.32
N GLU A 24 15.00 -31.98 12.46
CA GLU A 24 14.72 -30.89 11.52
C GLU A 24 13.54 -31.22 10.57
N GLU A 25 13.37 -32.49 10.19
CA GLU A 25 12.22 -32.95 9.40
C GLU A 25 10.90 -32.83 10.16
N GLN A 26 10.89 -33.05 11.47
CA GLN A 26 9.69 -32.94 12.31
C GLN A 26 9.27 -31.47 12.50
N ILE A 27 10.23 -30.55 12.63
CA ILE A 27 9.97 -29.10 12.59
C ILE A 27 9.41 -28.69 11.21
N ARG A 28 10.00 -29.23 10.13
CA ARG A 28 9.58 -28.93 8.75
C ARG A 28 8.20 -29.51 8.42
N ALA A 29 7.82 -30.64 9.01
CA ALA A 29 6.48 -31.21 8.91
C ALA A 29 5.43 -30.33 9.58
N MET A 30 5.64 -29.90 10.84
CA MET A 30 4.72 -28.98 11.52
C MET A 30 4.56 -27.63 10.80
N ALA A 31 5.64 -27.14 10.16
CA ALA A 31 5.57 -25.94 9.32
C ALA A 31 4.72 -26.15 8.05
N ALA A 32 4.84 -27.30 7.37
CA ALA A 32 4.04 -27.62 6.19
C ALA A 32 2.56 -27.87 6.50
N GLU A 33 2.26 -28.42 7.68
CA GLU A 33 0.90 -28.62 8.19
C GLU A 33 0.23 -27.26 8.51
N ALA A 34 0.97 -26.29 9.06
CA ALA A 34 0.48 -24.95 9.34
C ALA A 34 0.19 -24.11 8.07
N ASP A 35 0.99 -24.27 7.00
CA ASP A 35 0.79 -23.58 5.71
C ASP A 35 -0.19 -24.31 4.76
N GLY A 36 -0.69 -25.51 5.12
CA GLY A 36 -1.71 -26.23 4.36
C GLY A 36 -1.26 -26.82 3.02
N ILE A 37 0.05 -26.98 2.79
CA ILE A 37 0.61 -27.50 1.53
C ILE A 37 0.95 -28.99 1.68
N PRO A 38 0.39 -29.90 0.84
CA PRO A 38 0.57 -31.34 1.01
C PRO A 38 2.01 -31.79 0.68
N PHE A 39 2.79 -32.08 1.72
CA PHE A 39 4.15 -32.61 1.60
C PHE A 39 4.17 -34.04 1.02
N LYS A 40 4.92 -34.24 -0.06
CA LYS A 40 5.21 -35.59 -0.61
C LYS A 40 6.65 -36.00 -0.27
N ALA A 41 6.78 -36.95 0.65
CA ALA A 41 8.07 -37.54 1.00
C ALA A 41 8.66 -38.34 -0.19
N SER A 42 9.89 -38.01 -0.61
CA SER A 42 10.62 -38.72 -1.65
C SER A 42 11.38 -39.92 -1.06
N SER A 43 10.68 -41.02 -0.80
CA SER A 43 11.26 -42.26 -0.27
C SER A 43 12.33 -42.85 -1.21
N LYS A 44 13.55 -43.09 -0.70
CA LYS A 44 14.56 -43.87 -1.43
C LYS A 44 15.33 -44.85 -0.54
N ALA A 45 15.14 -46.13 -0.85
CA ALA A 45 15.97 -47.28 -0.48
C ALA A 45 16.03 -47.72 1.01
N ASN A 46 15.19 -48.74 1.29
CA ASN A 46 15.62 -50.04 1.84
C ASN A 46 15.90 -50.18 3.36
N ILE A 47 15.05 -50.97 4.03
CA ILE A 47 15.41 -52.28 4.63
C ILE A 47 14.11 -53.08 4.87
N GLU A 48 14.07 -54.32 4.37
CA GLU A 48 13.06 -55.38 4.59
C GLU A 48 13.30 -56.11 5.95
N PRO A 49 12.46 -57.07 6.43
CA PRO A 49 11.27 -57.69 5.78
C PRO A 49 9.99 -57.80 6.65
N GLU A 50 8.84 -58.00 5.99
CA GLU A 50 7.83 -58.97 6.45
C GLU A 50 7.11 -59.62 5.23
N VAL A 51 6.48 -60.78 5.41
CA VAL A 51 6.03 -61.70 4.34
C VAL A 51 4.55 -62.08 4.46
N ALA A 52 4.00 -62.65 3.37
CA ALA A 52 2.58 -63.03 3.15
C ALA A 52 1.64 -61.80 2.95
N ALA A 53 1.10 -61.45 1.78
CA ALA A 53 0.71 -62.12 0.51
C ALA A 53 -0.77 -62.54 0.41
N GLN A 54 -1.45 -61.89 -0.56
CA GLN A 54 -2.68 -62.34 -1.25
C GLN A 54 -4.00 -62.39 -0.42
N ASP A 55 -5.21 -62.36 -1.02
CA ASP A 55 -5.55 -62.40 -2.45
C ASP A 55 -6.84 -61.63 -2.85
N SER A 56 -7.00 -61.50 -4.17
CA SER A 56 -8.27 -61.44 -4.92
C SER A 56 -9.18 -60.20 -4.88
N GLN A 57 -9.70 -59.92 -6.08
CA GLN A 57 -10.71 -58.92 -6.42
C GLN A 57 -12.07 -59.61 -6.59
N ASP A 58 -13.16 -58.84 -6.59
CA ASP A 58 -14.23 -59.06 -7.58
C ASP A 58 -14.80 -57.70 -8.02
N ALA A 59 -15.53 -57.65 -9.13
CA ALA A 59 -15.75 -56.45 -9.92
C ALA A 59 -17.14 -56.35 -10.57
N SER A 60 -17.36 -55.24 -11.29
CA SER A 60 -18.59 -54.90 -12.04
C SER A 60 -19.73 -54.35 -11.15
N LYS A 61 -20.50 -53.33 -11.57
CA LYS A 61 -21.13 -53.21 -12.90
C LYS A 61 -21.47 -51.76 -13.34
N THR A 62 -21.64 -51.60 -14.66
CA THR A 62 -22.50 -50.62 -15.38
C THR A 62 -22.22 -49.10 -15.28
N THR A 63 -21.49 -48.58 -16.29
CA THR A 63 -21.79 -47.39 -17.13
C THR A 63 -23.12 -47.54 -17.91
N PRO A 64 -23.60 -46.60 -18.77
CA PRO A 64 -22.99 -45.40 -19.42
C PRO A 64 -23.65 -44.06 -18.95
N GLU A 65 -23.55 -42.86 -19.56
CA GLU A 65 -22.99 -42.29 -20.82
C GLU A 65 -22.64 -40.77 -20.54
N ALA A 66 -22.13 -39.87 -21.40
CA ALA A 66 -22.02 -39.80 -22.87
C ALA A 66 -20.92 -38.84 -23.43
N LYS A 67 -20.85 -38.87 -24.77
CA LYS A 67 -20.25 -38.00 -25.82
C LYS A 67 -20.57 -36.48 -25.73
N GLU A 68 -19.92 -35.51 -26.40
CA GLU A 68 -18.74 -35.36 -27.32
C GLU A 68 -18.45 -33.84 -27.53
N GLU A 69 -17.42 -33.28 -28.19
CA GLU A 69 -16.19 -33.73 -28.91
C GLU A 69 -15.07 -32.64 -28.73
N SER A 70 -14.01 -32.66 -29.53
CA SER A 70 -12.92 -31.67 -29.71
C SER A 70 -11.88 -31.55 -28.57
N LYS A 71 -10.56 -31.74 -28.76
CA LYS A 71 -9.57 -31.28 -29.79
C LYS A 71 -9.04 -29.85 -29.54
N ASP A 72 -7.77 -29.54 -29.76
CA ASP A 72 -6.56 -30.35 -30.07
C ASP A 72 -5.33 -29.56 -29.60
N SER A 73 -4.21 -30.21 -29.25
CA SER A 73 -2.92 -29.51 -29.04
C SER A 73 -1.75 -30.50 -28.93
N ASP A 74 -1.10 -30.79 -30.05
CA ASP A 74 0.09 -31.65 -30.13
C ASP A 74 1.38 -30.84 -30.38
N GLU A 75 2.51 -31.47 -30.05
CA GLU A 75 3.88 -31.25 -30.56
C GLU A 75 4.42 -29.82 -30.75
N SER A 76 5.32 -29.37 -29.86
CA SER A 76 6.70 -28.91 -30.20
C SER A 76 7.36 -28.04 -29.11
N ALA A 77 8.36 -28.58 -28.42
CA ALA A 77 9.55 -27.81 -28.00
C ALA A 77 10.64 -27.98 -29.09
N PRO A 78 11.65 -27.09 -29.24
CA PRO A 78 12.83 -27.22 -28.37
C PRO A 78 13.74 -25.96 -28.17
N LYS A 79 14.58 -26.01 -27.12
CA LYS A 79 15.97 -25.45 -27.04
C LYS A 79 16.19 -23.91 -27.16
N ALA A 80 17.30 -23.32 -26.67
CA ALA A 80 18.41 -23.80 -25.81
C ALA A 80 19.19 -22.62 -25.14
N GLU A 81 19.96 -22.96 -24.11
CA GLU A 81 21.32 -22.50 -23.75
C GLU A 81 21.69 -20.99 -23.76
N GLU A 82 21.82 -20.45 -22.54
CA GLU A 82 23.09 -20.05 -21.89
C GLU A 82 24.08 -19.01 -22.54
N LYS A 83 24.43 -18.00 -21.72
CA LYS A 83 25.71 -17.24 -21.60
C LYS A 83 26.11 -16.12 -22.59
N ALA A 84 26.59 -15.03 -21.97
CA ALA A 84 27.93 -14.39 -22.14
C ALA A 84 27.98 -12.87 -22.44
N GLU A 85 28.64 -12.17 -21.51
CA GLU A 85 29.66 -11.12 -21.68
C GLU A 85 29.40 -9.71 -22.27
N VAL A 86 29.69 -8.72 -21.40
CA VAL A 86 30.67 -7.61 -21.55
C VAL A 86 30.58 -6.66 -22.75
N LYS A 87 30.50 -5.35 -22.44
CA LYS A 87 31.32 -4.34 -23.13
C LYS A 87 31.77 -3.19 -22.22
N THR A 88 32.96 -2.66 -22.50
CA THR A 88 33.72 -1.70 -21.67
C THR A 88 34.26 -0.54 -22.54
N GLU A 89 35.03 0.37 -21.93
CA GLU A 89 35.75 1.54 -22.51
C GLU A 89 34.86 2.80 -22.70
N GLU A 90 35.35 4.05 -22.57
CA GLU A 90 36.68 4.63 -22.87
C GLU A 90 37.26 5.51 -21.70
N ARG A 91 38.56 5.44 -21.31
CA ARG A 91 39.83 6.07 -21.84
C ARG A 91 40.05 7.56 -21.41
N LYS A 92 41.26 8.13 -21.24
CA LYS A 92 42.69 7.70 -21.36
C LYS A 92 43.68 8.67 -20.63
N ALA A 93 44.83 8.16 -20.17
CA ALA A 93 46.17 8.81 -19.96
C ALA A 93 46.28 10.04 -19.00
N SER A 94 47.45 10.46 -18.46
CA SER A 94 48.90 10.16 -18.68
C SER A 94 49.66 10.22 -17.31
N ASP A 95 50.69 9.42 -16.97
CA ASP A 95 52.15 9.56 -17.30
C ASP A 95 52.84 10.69 -16.48
N ASP A 96 53.99 10.58 -15.77
CA ASP A 96 54.96 9.50 -15.46
C ASP A 96 55.84 9.87 -14.21
N SER A 97 56.76 8.98 -13.78
CA SER A 97 58.10 9.19 -13.19
C SER A 97 58.37 8.77 -11.73
N GLU A 98 59.62 8.34 -11.50
CA GLU A 98 60.07 7.51 -10.37
C GLU A 98 60.65 8.25 -9.13
N ALA A 99 60.75 7.50 -8.03
CA ALA A 99 61.96 7.30 -7.21
C ALA A 99 61.93 7.67 -5.70
N LYS A 100 62.46 6.70 -4.93
CA LYS A 100 62.99 6.75 -3.55
C LYS A 100 62.07 6.60 -2.34
N GLU A 101 62.69 5.95 -1.35
CA GLU A 101 62.21 5.47 -0.05
C GLU A 101 62.28 6.56 1.05
N PRO A 102 62.02 6.25 2.33
CA PRO A 102 60.80 5.64 2.85
C PRO A 102 60.17 6.54 3.93
N LYS A 103 58.82 6.60 4.00
CA LYS A 103 58.12 7.16 5.17
C LYS A 103 56.87 6.35 5.55
N ALA A 104 57.05 5.03 5.61
CA ALA A 104 56.02 4.08 5.98
C ALA A 104 55.93 3.93 7.51
N GLU A 105 55.06 4.73 8.14
CA GLU A 105 54.48 4.44 9.46
C GLU A 105 53.29 5.38 9.79
N GLU A 106 53.34 6.63 9.30
CA GLU A 106 52.36 7.67 9.66
C GLU A 106 51.13 7.71 8.73
N LYS A 107 51.23 7.21 7.48
CA LYS A 107 50.12 7.24 6.51
C LYS A 107 49.17 6.04 6.57
N SER A 108 49.63 4.85 6.98
CA SER A 108 48.78 3.66 7.12
C SER A 108 47.68 3.88 8.15
N LYS A 109 48.05 4.42 9.31
CA LYS A 109 47.15 4.72 10.43
C LYS A 109 46.02 5.70 10.08
N VAL A 110 46.23 6.58 9.09
CA VAL A 110 45.22 7.53 8.59
C VAL A 110 44.29 6.90 7.54
N GLU A 111 44.80 5.99 6.72
CA GLU A 111 43.95 5.26 5.75
C GLU A 111 43.09 4.18 6.43
N ASP A 112 43.63 3.44 7.40
CA ASP A 112 42.86 2.38 8.06
C ASP A 112 41.82 2.93 9.04
N SER A 113 42.13 3.98 9.81
CA SER A 113 41.09 4.68 10.61
C SER A 113 39.97 5.29 9.75
N LYS A 114 40.25 5.64 8.48
CA LYS A 114 39.27 6.11 7.49
C LYS A 114 38.46 4.97 6.85
N LYS A 115 38.89 3.71 6.97
CA LYS A 115 38.13 2.51 6.61
C LYS A 115 37.33 1.99 7.81
N GLU A 116 37.90 2.01 9.01
CA GLU A 116 37.23 1.68 10.27
C GLU A 116 36.05 2.62 10.53
N THR A 117 36.21 3.93 10.37
CA THR A 117 35.10 4.91 10.50
C THR A 117 34.03 4.77 9.41
N LYS A 118 34.33 4.17 8.25
CA LYS A 118 33.30 3.77 7.27
C LYS A 118 32.56 2.51 7.71
N ARG A 119 33.29 1.44 8.08
CA ARG A 119 32.71 0.19 8.59
C ARG A 119 31.82 0.42 9.80
N ALA A 120 32.30 1.14 10.81
CA ALA A 120 31.52 1.49 12.00
C ALA A 120 30.24 2.28 11.67
N LYS A 121 30.23 3.07 10.58
CA LYS A 121 29.03 3.80 10.11
C LYS A 121 28.07 2.90 9.32
N GLU A 122 28.57 1.88 8.63
CA GLU A 122 27.78 0.87 7.94
C GLU A 122 27.20 -0.15 8.93
N GLU A 123 27.98 -0.59 9.92
CA GLU A 123 27.55 -1.37 11.09
C GLU A 123 26.52 -0.62 11.94
N ALA A 124 26.70 0.68 12.19
CA ALA A 124 25.71 1.50 12.88
C ALA A 124 24.37 1.51 12.12
N ARG A 125 24.39 1.79 10.81
CA ARG A 125 23.21 1.74 9.93
C ARG A 125 22.55 0.36 9.91
N LEU A 126 23.34 -0.71 9.87
CA LEU A 126 22.84 -2.08 9.90
C LEU A 126 22.18 -2.39 11.25
N SER A 127 22.77 -1.94 12.36
CA SER A 127 22.18 -2.06 13.70
C SER A 127 20.88 -1.25 13.84
N GLU A 128 20.79 -0.09 13.19
CA GLU A 128 19.55 0.71 13.11
C GLU A 128 18.48 0.01 12.28
N SER A 129 18.82 -0.62 11.15
CA SER A 129 17.84 -1.38 10.35
C SER A 129 17.39 -2.65 11.07
N TRP A 130 18.27 -3.35 11.77
CA TRP A 130 17.89 -4.49 12.62
C TRP A 130 16.96 -4.06 13.76
N LYS A 131 17.26 -2.97 14.46
CA LYS A 131 16.39 -2.43 15.53
C LYS A 131 15.02 -1.99 14.99
N LYS A 132 14.95 -1.41 13.78
CA LYS A 132 13.69 -1.06 13.11
C LYS A 132 12.89 -2.32 12.74
N LEU A 133 13.53 -3.32 12.13
CA LEU A 133 12.93 -4.60 11.76
C LEU A 133 12.41 -5.37 13.00
N GLU A 134 13.16 -5.36 14.10
CA GLU A 134 12.77 -5.98 15.35
C GLU A 134 11.60 -5.25 16.03
N ALA A 135 11.63 -3.92 16.05
CA ALA A 135 10.51 -3.11 16.56
C ALA A 135 9.23 -3.30 15.72
N GLU A 136 9.36 -3.42 14.39
CA GLU A 136 8.25 -3.73 13.49
C GLU A 136 7.73 -5.16 13.72
N LYS A 137 8.60 -6.16 13.80
CA LYS A 137 8.26 -7.55 14.14
C LYS A 137 7.66 -7.69 15.56
N ALA A 138 7.97 -6.76 16.47
CA ALA A 138 7.31 -6.67 17.77
C ALA A 138 5.90 -6.05 17.65
N GLN A 139 5.72 -4.96 16.87
CA GLN A 139 4.40 -4.38 16.61
C GLN A 139 3.47 -5.34 15.86
N VAL A 140 3.96 -6.10 14.88
CA VAL A 140 3.16 -7.10 14.15
C VAL A 140 2.68 -8.20 15.11
N ARG A 141 3.57 -8.78 15.93
CA ARG A 141 3.18 -9.78 16.93
C ARG A 141 2.24 -9.22 18.01
N ALA A 142 2.42 -7.97 18.43
CA ALA A 142 1.49 -7.32 19.36
C ALA A 142 0.09 -7.18 18.74
N ARG A 143 0.00 -6.76 17.46
CA ARG A 143 -1.28 -6.69 16.72
C ARG A 143 -1.90 -8.07 16.49
N GLN A 144 -1.11 -9.11 16.22
CA GLN A 144 -1.59 -10.48 16.11
C GLN A 144 -2.21 -10.96 17.44
N ALA A 145 -1.46 -10.88 18.55
CA ALA A 145 -1.96 -11.23 19.88
C ALA A 145 -3.17 -10.38 20.33
N GLU A 146 -3.27 -9.12 19.89
CA GLU A 146 -4.45 -8.28 20.08
C GLU A 146 -5.66 -8.72 19.25
N LEU A 147 -5.46 -9.27 18.05
CA LEU A 147 -6.53 -9.77 17.19
C LEU A 147 -6.99 -11.15 17.65
N GLU A 148 -6.05 -12.05 17.97
CA GLU A 148 -6.31 -13.36 18.57
C GLU A 148 -7.15 -13.22 19.83
N LYS A 149 -6.79 -12.33 20.76
CA LYS A 149 -7.59 -12.04 21.96
C LYS A 149 -8.97 -11.45 21.65
N LYS A 150 -9.12 -10.67 20.58
CA LYS A 150 -10.44 -10.14 20.17
C LYS A 150 -11.29 -11.23 19.52
N ILE A 151 -10.69 -12.20 18.83
CA ILE A 151 -11.37 -13.38 18.29
C ILE A 151 -11.80 -14.29 19.45
N GLU A 152 -10.89 -14.66 20.36
CA GLU A 152 -11.18 -15.43 21.58
C GLU A 152 -12.28 -14.77 22.43
N GLU A 153 -12.23 -13.45 22.64
CA GLU A 153 -13.24 -12.71 23.40
C GLU A 153 -14.57 -12.50 22.62
N LEU A 154 -14.61 -12.76 21.30
CA LEU A 154 -15.84 -12.79 20.50
C LEU A 154 -16.43 -14.21 20.43
N GLU A 155 -15.58 -15.23 20.29
CA GLU A 155 -15.97 -16.64 20.34
C GLU A 155 -16.52 -16.99 21.72
N ALA A 156 -15.86 -16.59 22.81
CA ALA A 156 -16.38 -16.76 24.18
C ALA A 156 -17.66 -15.95 24.49
N LYS A 157 -18.07 -15.02 23.63
CA LYS A 157 -19.37 -14.31 23.70
C LYS A 157 -20.44 -14.92 22.80
N ASN A 158 -20.04 -15.54 21.69
CA ASN A 158 -20.92 -16.16 20.70
C ASN A 158 -21.04 -17.68 20.87
N ASP A 159 -20.29 -18.28 21.80
CA ASP A 159 -20.30 -19.72 22.08
C ASP A 159 -21.75 -20.21 22.31
N PRO A 160 -22.30 -21.02 21.38
CA PRO A 160 -23.68 -21.46 21.46
C PRO A 160 -23.91 -22.50 22.57
N THR A 161 -22.84 -22.98 23.22
CA THR A 161 -22.91 -23.82 24.42
C THR A 161 -22.98 -23.00 25.71
N SER A 162 -22.65 -21.71 25.66
CA SER A 162 -22.82 -20.80 26.80
C SER A 162 -24.32 -20.65 27.11
N PRO A 163 -24.78 -20.99 28.33
CA PRO A 163 -26.21 -21.09 28.60
C PRO A 163 -26.84 -19.70 28.73
N SER A 164 -27.86 -19.43 27.91
CA SER A 164 -28.62 -18.18 27.95
C SER A 164 -29.27 -17.95 29.33
N PRO A 165 -29.63 -16.71 29.70
CA PRO A 165 -30.28 -16.42 30.99
C PRO A 165 -31.53 -17.28 31.24
N ASP A 166 -32.31 -17.58 30.20
CA ASP A 166 -33.49 -18.43 30.32
C ASP A 166 -33.16 -19.94 30.37
N ALA A 167 -32.02 -20.38 29.83
CA ALA A 167 -31.52 -21.73 30.03
C ALA A 167 -31.01 -21.92 31.48
N LEU A 168 -30.22 -20.96 31.99
CA LEU A 168 -29.81 -20.93 33.39
C LEU A 168 -31.00 -20.93 34.35
N ARG A 169 -32.07 -20.18 34.04
CA ARG A 169 -33.32 -20.18 34.82
C ARG A 169 -34.11 -21.50 34.75
N LYS A 170 -33.90 -22.35 33.73
CA LYS A 170 -34.43 -23.73 33.67
C LYS A 170 -33.59 -24.68 34.51
N TYR A 171 -32.27 -24.71 34.30
CA TYR A 171 -31.35 -25.51 35.11
C TYR A 171 -31.48 -25.18 36.61
N ALA A 172 -31.72 -23.92 36.97
CA ALA A 172 -31.99 -23.51 38.34
C ALA A 172 -33.32 -24.02 38.95
N ARG A 173 -34.30 -24.44 38.12
CA ARG A 173 -35.52 -25.10 38.60
C ARG A 173 -35.31 -26.62 38.68
N GLU A 174 -34.57 -27.18 37.73
CA GLU A 174 -34.19 -28.59 37.72
C GLU A 174 -33.33 -28.93 38.94
N TRP A 175 -32.30 -28.13 39.24
CA TRP A 175 -31.47 -28.30 40.43
C TRP A 175 -32.21 -28.05 41.75
N GLU A 176 -33.20 -27.15 41.79
CA GLU A 176 -34.08 -26.98 42.97
C GLU A 176 -34.97 -28.21 43.19
N ASN A 177 -35.51 -28.80 42.11
CA ASN A 177 -36.25 -30.07 42.17
C ASN A 177 -35.35 -31.26 42.56
N GLU A 178 -34.04 -31.21 42.25
CA GLU A 178 -33.03 -32.19 42.70
C GLU A 178 -32.54 -31.96 44.15
N GLY A 179 -33.00 -30.91 44.84
CA GLY A 179 -32.52 -30.53 46.17
C GLY A 179 -31.10 -29.94 46.21
N ARG A 180 -30.60 -29.45 45.06
CA ARG A 180 -29.28 -28.82 44.88
C ARG A 180 -29.40 -27.29 44.93
N ASP A 181 -30.01 -26.79 45.99
CA ASP A 181 -30.40 -25.38 46.16
C ASP A 181 -29.28 -24.37 45.91
N ASP A 182 -28.03 -24.70 46.23
CA ASP A 182 -26.90 -23.78 46.05
C ASP A 182 -26.47 -23.63 44.58
N LEU A 183 -26.58 -24.71 43.79
CA LEU A 183 -26.43 -24.61 42.33
C LEU A 183 -27.62 -23.85 41.71
N ALA A 184 -28.84 -24.09 42.22
CA ALA A 184 -30.02 -23.34 41.79
C ALA A 184 -29.90 -21.82 42.05
N LYS A 185 -29.39 -21.42 43.22
CA LYS A 185 -29.06 -20.02 43.54
C LYS A 185 -27.97 -19.48 42.62
N ALA A 186 -26.90 -20.23 42.38
CA ALA A 186 -25.80 -19.81 41.51
C ALA A 186 -26.27 -19.56 40.06
N ALA A 187 -27.05 -20.46 39.47
CA ALA A 187 -27.59 -20.26 38.12
C ALA A 187 -28.57 -19.09 38.02
N ARG A 188 -29.39 -18.83 39.05
CA ARG A 188 -30.24 -17.63 39.13
C ARG A 188 -29.40 -16.35 39.14
N GLN A 189 -28.39 -16.28 40.01
CA GLN A 189 -27.47 -15.15 40.07
C GLN A 189 -26.72 -14.94 38.76
N GLN A 190 -26.25 -16.01 38.11
CA GLN A 190 -25.58 -15.93 36.80
C GLN A 190 -26.53 -15.42 35.70
N ALA A 191 -27.78 -15.90 35.66
CA ALA A 191 -28.79 -15.40 34.72
C ALA A 191 -29.08 -13.91 34.90
N ASP A 192 -29.26 -13.47 36.15
CA ASP A 192 -29.57 -12.08 36.47
C ASP A 192 -28.35 -11.15 36.22
N LEU A 193 -27.13 -11.62 36.45
CA LEU A 193 -25.89 -10.91 36.09
C LEU A 193 -25.72 -10.76 34.57
N LEU A 194 -26.03 -11.81 33.80
CA LEU A 194 -26.02 -11.74 32.33
C LEU A 194 -27.09 -10.79 31.80
N GLU A 195 -28.30 -10.81 32.38
CA GLU A 195 -29.38 -9.90 31.99
C GLU A 195 -29.05 -8.43 32.34
N GLN A 196 -28.47 -8.17 33.52
CA GLN A 196 -27.98 -6.84 33.89
C GLN A 196 -26.84 -6.37 32.98
N LYS A 197 -25.88 -7.25 32.65
CA LYS A 197 -24.79 -6.96 31.71
C LYS A 197 -25.36 -6.58 30.34
N ALA A 198 -26.25 -7.40 29.77
CA ALA A 198 -26.91 -7.16 28.49
C ALA A 198 -27.71 -5.85 28.47
N LYS A 199 -28.51 -5.57 29.52
CA LYS A 199 -29.21 -4.29 29.69
C LYS A 199 -28.25 -3.10 29.69
N SER A 200 -27.15 -3.18 30.46
CA SER A 200 -26.15 -2.11 30.52
C SER A 200 -25.36 -1.92 29.22
N GLN A 201 -25.25 -2.96 28.38
CA GLN A 201 -24.64 -2.87 27.05
C GLN A 201 -25.63 -2.25 26.05
N ALA A 202 -26.88 -2.70 26.04
CA ALA A 202 -27.93 -2.12 25.21
C ALA A 202 -28.16 -0.62 25.49
N GLU A 203 -28.15 -0.20 26.76
CA GLU A 203 -28.24 1.21 27.15
C GLU A 203 -27.04 2.02 26.64
N LYS A 204 -25.81 1.50 26.77
CA LYS A 204 -24.59 2.15 26.26
C LYS A 204 -24.60 2.26 24.73
N GLU A 205 -25.02 1.20 24.04
CA GLU A 205 -25.17 1.22 22.59
C GLU A 205 -26.25 2.18 22.13
N GLU A 206 -27.41 2.22 22.78
CA GLU A 206 -28.48 3.16 22.44
C GLU A 206 -28.01 4.60 22.67
N ARG A 207 -27.34 4.86 23.81
CA ARG A 207 -26.74 6.15 24.11
C ARG A 207 -25.71 6.56 23.05
N GLN A 208 -24.80 5.67 22.65
CA GLN A 208 -23.83 5.93 21.58
C GLN A 208 -24.51 6.19 20.23
N LYS A 209 -25.56 5.44 19.88
CA LYS A 209 -26.36 5.65 18.66
C LYS A 209 -27.06 7.01 18.68
N ARG A 210 -27.61 7.43 19.83
CA ARG A 210 -28.22 8.76 20.04
C ARG A 210 -27.18 9.88 19.94
N GLU A 211 -26.06 9.78 20.66
CA GLU A 211 -24.96 10.76 20.63
C GLU A 211 -24.36 10.89 19.21
N PHE A 212 -24.19 9.78 18.49
CA PHE A 212 -23.79 9.77 17.08
C PHE A 212 -24.81 10.50 16.19
N THR A 213 -26.10 10.17 16.30
CA THR A 213 -27.16 10.76 15.47
C THR A 213 -27.31 12.26 15.73
N GLU A 214 -27.19 12.69 16.99
CA GLU A 214 -27.21 14.10 17.36
C GLU A 214 -26.03 14.85 16.74
N GLN A 215 -24.79 14.37 16.94
CA GLN A 215 -23.58 14.96 16.37
C GLN A 215 -23.63 15.00 14.83
N TRP A 216 -24.05 13.90 14.19
CA TRP A 216 -24.25 13.83 12.75
C TRP A 216 -25.25 14.88 12.26
N SER A 217 -26.43 14.97 12.89
CA SER A 217 -27.45 15.96 12.53
C SER A 217 -26.98 17.41 12.75
N SER A 218 -26.08 17.64 13.71
CA SER A 218 -25.46 18.95 13.97
C SER A 218 -24.41 19.27 12.90
N SER A 219 -23.59 18.29 12.51
CA SER A 219 -22.61 18.39 11.43
C SER A 219 -23.30 18.72 10.09
N VAL A 220 -24.37 17.99 9.75
CA VAL A 220 -25.22 18.24 8.57
C VAL A 220 -25.79 19.66 8.58
N ARG A 221 -26.40 20.10 9.69
CA ARG A 221 -26.96 21.46 9.82
C ARG A 221 -25.90 22.54 9.64
N ARG A 222 -24.75 22.42 10.32
CA ARG A 222 -23.65 23.38 10.23
C ARG A 222 -23.11 23.50 8.80
N MET A 223 -22.93 22.37 8.10
CA MET A 223 -22.46 22.40 6.71
C MET A 223 -23.50 23.01 5.75
N ILE A 224 -24.80 22.82 6.01
CA ILE A 224 -25.92 23.43 5.26
C ILE A 224 -26.05 24.95 5.53
N GLU A 225 -25.61 25.41 6.70
CA GLU A 225 -25.48 26.84 7.03
C GLU A 225 -24.26 27.47 6.36
N GLU A 226 -23.11 26.78 6.38
CA GLU A 226 -21.87 27.19 5.68
C GLU A 226 -22.00 27.14 4.14
N ASN A 227 -22.77 26.18 3.61
CA ASN A 227 -22.94 25.92 2.17
C ASN A 227 -24.44 25.82 1.84
N PRO A 228 -25.14 26.94 1.58
CA PRO A 228 -26.58 26.92 1.32
C PRO A 228 -26.97 26.14 0.05
N GLU A 229 -26.02 25.89 -0.85
CA GLU A 229 -26.12 25.01 -2.02
C GLU A 229 -26.43 23.54 -1.67
N LEU A 230 -26.26 23.13 -0.40
CA LEU A 230 -26.65 21.81 0.11
C LEU A 230 -28.14 21.71 0.50
N LYS A 231 -28.90 22.81 0.43
CA LYS A 231 -30.37 22.81 0.65
C LYS A 231 -31.14 22.36 -0.59
N ASP A 232 -30.51 22.41 -1.75
CA ASP A 232 -31.05 21.94 -3.02
C ASP A 232 -30.39 20.59 -3.35
N GLU A 233 -31.13 19.50 -3.19
CA GLU A 233 -30.65 18.15 -3.50
C GLU A 233 -30.32 17.98 -5.00
N GLU A 234 -30.88 18.83 -5.88
CA GLU A 234 -30.60 18.81 -7.31
C GLU A 234 -29.32 19.59 -7.69
N SER A 235 -28.73 20.34 -6.75
CA SER A 235 -27.46 21.05 -6.93
C SER A 235 -26.32 20.09 -7.31
N PRO A 236 -25.44 20.44 -8.27
CA PRO A 236 -24.25 19.65 -8.58
C PRO A 236 -23.36 19.40 -7.36
N PHE A 237 -23.27 20.38 -6.45
CA PHE A 237 -22.51 20.25 -5.20
C PHE A 237 -23.15 19.25 -4.23
N ALA A 238 -24.48 19.33 -4.02
CA ALA A 238 -25.21 18.38 -3.18
C ALA A 238 -25.13 16.94 -3.74
N LYS A 239 -25.35 16.77 -5.04
CA LYS A 239 -25.18 15.48 -5.74
C LYS A 239 -23.79 14.89 -5.56
N ARG A 240 -22.73 15.73 -5.61
CA ARG A 240 -21.34 15.31 -5.37
C ARG A 240 -21.12 14.80 -3.94
N VAL A 241 -21.68 15.49 -2.94
CA VAL A 241 -21.62 15.07 -1.53
C VAL A 241 -22.39 13.77 -1.30
N VAL A 242 -23.59 13.63 -1.87
CA VAL A 242 -24.38 12.39 -1.81
C VAL A 242 -23.67 11.23 -2.52
N SER A 243 -22.96 11.50 -3.63
CA SER A 243 -22.13 10.51 -4.33
C SER A 243 -20.95 10.05 -3.48
N LEU A 244 -20.28 10.97 -2.76
CA LEU A 244 -19.18 10.63 -1.83
C LEU A 244 -19.68 9.80 -0.63
N LEU A 245 -20.83 10.13 -0.05
CA LEU A 245 -21.45 9.34 1.02
C LEU A 245 -21.88 7.94 0.58
N LYS A 246 -22.08 7.74 -0.73
CA LYS A 246 -22.44 6.48 -1.39
C LYS A 246 -21.29 5.86 -2.20
N SER A 247 -20.04 6.26 -1.95
CA SER A 247 -18.88 5.89 -2.79
C SER A 247 -18.71 4.37 -2.95
N GLU A 248 -18.25 3.95 -4.14
CA GLU A 248 -17.84 2.57 -4.41
C GLU A 248 -16.60 2.17 -3.59
N ASP A 249 -15.72 3.12 -3.29
CA ASP A 249 -14.67 2.98 -2.28
C ASP A 249 -15.30 2.67 -0.91
N ALA A 250 -15.10 1.43 -0.47
CA ALA A 250 -15.67 0.90 0.76
C ALA A 250 -15.04 1.52 2.03
N GLU A 251 -13.76 1.88 2.02
CA GLU A 251 -13.09 2.49 3.18
C GLU A 251 -13.43 3.97 3.29
N LEU A 252 -13.52 4.71 2.18
CA LEU A 252 -14.08 6.06 2.16
C LEU A 252 -15.53 6.05 2.64
N ARG A 253 -16.39 5.18 2.08
CA ARG A 253 -17.79 5.07 2.49
C ARG A 253 -17.92 4.75 3.98
N LYS A 254 -17.11 3.83 4.50
CA LYS A 254 -17.05 3.44 5.92
C LYS A 254 -16.59 4.61 6.80
N LEU A 255 -15.52 5.31 6.44
CA LEU A 255 -15.05 6.52 7.15
C LEU A 255 -16.14 7.59 7.21
N LEU A 256 -16.80 7.87 6.08
CA LEU A 256 -17.82 8.89 5.95
C LEU A 256 -19.16 8.53 6.62
N ASN A 257 -19.50 7.25 6.79
CA ASN A 257 -20.75 6.83 7.45
C ASN A 257 -20.56 6.39 8.91
N THR A 258 -19.32 6.14 9.37
CA THR A 258 -19.02 5.74 10.76
C THR A 258 -18.50 6.91 11.63
N SER A 259 -18.06 8.02 11.02
CA SER A 259 -17.65 9.22 11.76
C SER A 259 -18.81 10.20 11.96
N PRO A 260 -19.04 10.75 13.17
CA PRO A 260 -20.05 11.79 13.39
C PRO A 260 -19.85 13.06 12.53
N ASN A 261 -18.63 13.30 12.05
CA ASN A 261 -18.29 14.41 11.15
C ASN A 261 -18.17 13.99 9.68
N GLY A 262 -18.58 12.78 9.32
CA GLY A 262 -18.42 12.24 7.96
C GLY A 262 -19.15 13.06 6.89
N PHE A 263 -20.30 13.67 7.20
CA PHE A 263 -20.94 14.63 6.30
C PHE A 263 -20.04 15.86 6.04
N ALA A 264 -19.43 16.43 7.08
CA ALA A 264 -18.48 17.54 6.92
C ALA A 264 -17.27 17.14 6.06
N TYR A 265 -16.71 15.95 6.27
CA TYR A 265 -15.62 15.43 5.42
C TYR A 265 -16.07 15.25 3.97
N ALA A 266 -17.27 14.72 3.71
CA ALA A 266 -17.82 14.59 2.35
C ALA A 266 -17.99 15.96 1.66
N THR A 267 -18.51 16.98 2.37
CA THR A 267 -18.63 18.34 1.84
C THR A 267 -17.28 19.01 1.57
N GLN A 268 -16.27 18.78 2.44
CA GLN A 268 -14.92 19.28 2.23
C GLN A 268 -14.24 18.61 1.03
N ILE A 269 -14.38 17.29 0.87
CA ILE A 269 -13.87 16.54 -0.28
C ILE A 269 -14.55 17.01 -1.57
N ALA A 270 -15.87 17.26 -1.56
CA ALA A 270 -16.58 17.81 -2.71
C ALA A 270 -16.04 19.20 -3.12
N ARG A 271 -15.79 20.10 -2.15
CA ARG A 271 -15.16 21.41 -2.43
C ARG A 271 -13.74 21.27 -2.95
N MET A 272 -12.96 20.32 -2.45
CA MET A 272 -11.62 20.05 -2.95
C MET A 272 -11.62 19.52 -4.39
N GLN A 273 -12.58 18.68 -4.76
CA GLN A 273 -12.76 18.20 -6.14
C GLN A 273 -13.19 19.33 -7.08
N GLU A 274 -14.18 20.14 -6.68
CA GLU A 274 -14.64 21.33 -7.41
C GLU A 274 -13.49 22.34 -7.65
N ALA A 275 -12.71 22.63 -6.60
CA ALA A 275 -11.54 23.50 -6.71
C ALA A 275 -10.43 22.90 -7.60
N ALA A 276 -10.25 21.57 -7.59
CA ALA A 276 -9.30 20.90 -8.47
C ALA A 276 -9.72 21.01 -9.95
N GLU A 277 -10.98 20.75 -10.26
CA GLU A 277 -11.55 20.88 -11.62
C GLU A 277 -11.47 22.32 -12.15
N ALA A 278 -11.82 23.31 -11.32
CA ALA A 278 -11.65 24.72 -11.64
C ALA A 278 -10.17 25.08 -11.88
N SER A 279 -9.24 24.53 -11.08
CA SER A 279 -7.81 24.75 -11.29
C SER A 279 -7.29 24.12 -12.59
N GLU A 280 -7.87 22.99 -13.03
CA GLU A 280 -7.55 22.39 -14.32
C GLU A 280 -8.10 23.19 -15.50
N ALA A 281 -9.33 23.70 -15.40
CA ALA A 281 -9.92 24.57 -16.41
C ALA A 281 -9.06 25.83 -16.62
N LEU A 282 -8.69 26.50 -15.51
CA LEU A 282 -7.81 27.68 -15.54
C LEU A 282 -6.40 27.35 -16.06
N ARG A 283 -5.84 26.17 -15.76
CA ARG A 283 -4.56 25.73 -16.35
C ARG A 283 -4.65 25.57 -17.86
N LYS A 284 -5.72 24.95 -18.36
CA LYS A 284 -5.99 24.75 -19.80
C LYS A 284 -6.17 26.10 -20.51
N GLU A 285 -6.92 27.03 -19.92
CA GLU A 285 -7.10 28.40 -20.43
C GLU A 285 -5.80 29.23 -20.43
N VAL A 286 -5.01 29.16 -19.37
CA VAL A 286 -3.69 29.81 -19.33
C VAL A 286 -2.74 29.22 -20.38
N GLU A 287 -2.88 27.95 -20.73
CA GLU A 287 -2.11 27.33 -21.80
C GLU A 287 -2.57 27.79 -23.21
N THR A 288 -3.89 27.87 -23.47
CA THR A 288 -4.40 28.39 -24.75
C THR A 288 -4.07 29.88 -24.92
N LEU A 289 -4.31 30.71 -23.91
CA LEU A 289 -3.96 32.14 -23.94
C LEU A 289 -2.45 32.38 -24.10
N ARG A 290 -1.60 31.47 -23.61
CA ARG A 290 -0.15 31.49 -23.86
C ARG A 290 0.19 31.08 -25.29
N LYS A 291 -0.42 30.02 -25.83
CA LYS A 291 -0.26 29.61 -27.24
C LYS A 291 -0.65 30.76 -28.17
N GLU A 292 -1.83 31.33 -27.98
CA GLU A 292 -2.32 32.51 -28.68
C GLU A 292 -1.37 33.71 -28.54
N ASN A 293 -0.90 34.04 -27.33
CA ASN A 293 0.10 35.09 -27.15
C ASN A 293 1.39 34.81 -27.93
N THR A 294 1.87 33.57 -27.98
CA THR A 294 3.06 33.24 -28.79
C THR A 294 2.79 33.32 -30.28
N GLU A 295 1.58 33.01 -30.74
CA GLU A 295 1.17 33.21 -32.13
C GLU A 295 1.02 34.68 -32.49
N PHE A 296 0.31 35.48 -31.71
CA PHE A 296 0.21 36.93 -31.92
C PHE A 296 1.59 37.58 -31.86
N ARG A 297 2.47 37.17 -30.94
CA ARG A 297 3.87 37.61 -30.91
C ARG A 297 4.61 37.21 -32.19
N LYS A 298 4.51 35.98 -32.69
CA LYS A 298 5.11 35.56 -33.98
C LYS A 298 4.59 36.38 -35.17
N LYS A 299 3.26 36.52 -35.27
CA LYS A 299 2.56 37.26 -36.34
C LYS A 299 2.97 38.74 -36.33
N THR A 300 3.05 39.36 -35.15
CA THR A 300 3.47 40.76 -34.98
C THR A 300 4.99 40.94 -35.12
N SER A 301 5.80 40.00 -34.63
CA SER A 301 7.26 40.07 -34.75
C SER A 301 7.74 39.90 -36.18
N LEU A 302 7.01 39.18 -37.02
CA LEU A 302 7.28 39.16 -38.47
C LEU A 302 7.04 40.54 -39.12
N SER A 303 6.10 41.34 -38.62
CA SER A 303 5.92 42.73 -39.07
C SER A 303 6.93 43.71 -38.46
N ALA A 304 7.50 43.42 -37.28
CA ALA A 304 8.50 44.27 -36.62
C ALA A 304 9.95 43.93 -37.03
N SER A 305 10.22 42.66 -37.38
CA SER A 305 11.54 42.16 -37.77
C SER A 305 11.85 42.34 -39.26
N SER A 306 11.08 43.17 -39.99
CA SER A 306 11.48 43.67 -41.31
C SER A 306 12.59 44.71 -41.26
N THR A 307 13.07 45.08 -40.06
CA THR A 307 14.43 45.61 -39.85
C THR A 307 15.48 44.51 -40.07
N ALA A 308 15.41 43.81 -41.21
CA ALA A 308 16.57 43.18 -41.80
C ALA A 308 17.64 44.26 -41.90
N LYS A 309 18.73 44.10 -41.14
CA LYS A 309 19.76 45.10 -40.88
C LYS A 309 20.19 45.72 -42.20
N ALA A 310 19.69 46.94 -42.48
CA ALA A 310 19.79 47.54 -43.80
C ALA A 310 21.26 47.48 -44.26
N PRO A 311 21.55 46.99 -45.48
CA PRO A 311 22.92 46.81 -45.93
C PRO A 311 23.63 48.13 -45.73
N LYS A 312 24.74 48.11 -44.97
CA LYS A 312 25.49 49.32 -44.59
C LYS A 312 25.72 50.12 -45.88
N ARG A 313 24.96 51.21 -46.05
CA ARG A 313 25.18 52.13 -47.15
C ARG A 313 26.56 52.70 -46.90
N LYS A 314 27.50 52.42 -47.81
CA LYS A 314 28.81 53.06 -47.85
C LYS A 314 28.59 54.55 -47.61
N SER A 315 29.37 55.16 -46.72
CA SER A 315 29.45 56.61 -46.69
C SER A 315 29.93 57.13 -48.07
N PHE A 316 29.76 58.42 -48.34
CA PHE A 316 30.22 58.98 -49.61
C PHE A 316 31.71 58.73 -49.84
N GLU A 317 32.51 58.78 -48.77
CA GLU A 317 33.95 58.51 -48.74
C GLU A 317 34.32 57.02 -48.89
N GLU A 318 33.42 56.10 -48.53
CA GLU A 318 33.59 54.64 -48.70
C GLU A 318 33.13 54.14 -50.10
N MET A 319 32.49 55.00 -50.90
CA MET A 319 32.14 54.70 -52.29
C MET A 319 33.33 54.91 -53.24
N SER A 320 33.44 54.05 -54.25
CA SER A 320 34.42 54.24 -55.34
C SER A 320 34.08 55.47 -56.17
N TRP A 321 35.05 56.04 -56.89
CA TRP A 321 34.84 57.27 -57.70
C TRP A 321 33.64 57.18 -58.66
N GLN A 322 33.39 56.02 -59.27
CA GLN A 322 32.24 55.80 -60.15
C GLN A 322 30.92 55.76 -59.38
N GLU A 323 30.88 55.10 -58.22
CA GLU A 323 29.72 55.12 -57.32
C GLU A 323 29.44 56.53 -56.76
N GLN A 324 30.49 57.32 -56.48
CA GLN A 324 30.37 58.72 -56.07
C GLN A 324 29.81 59.61 -57.19
N GLU A 325 30.30 59.47 -58.43
CA GLU A 325 29.79 60.20 -59.59
C GLU A 325 28.32 59.88 -59.86
N GLU A 326 27.93 58.60 -59.85
CA GLU A 326 26.53 58.20 -59.99
C GLU A 326 25.65 58.69 -58.84
N PHE A 327 26.15 58.68 -57.60
CA PHE A 327 25.44 59.22 -56.43
C PHE A 327 25.23 60.73 -56.52
N LEU A 328 26.23 61.50 -56.98
CA LEU A 328 26.11 62.92 -57.23
C LEU A 328 25.15 63.21 -58.40
N ARG A 329 25.29 62.51 -59.54
CA ARG A 329 24.42 62.68 -60.70
C ARG A 329 22.97 62.33 -60.38
N ARG A 330 22.75 61.32 -59.53
CA ARG A 330 21.42 60.96 -59.02
C ARG A 330 20.85 62.07 -58.15
N ASN A 331 21.57 62.52 -57.12
CA ASN A 331 21.13 63.62 -56.26
C ASN A 331 20.86 64.90 -57.06
N ALA A 332 21.69 65.23 -58.06
CA ALA A 332 21.42 66.35 -58.96
C ALA A 332 20.11 66.16 -59.72
N SER A 333 19.91 65.02 -60.39
CA SER A 333 18.68 64.76 -61.16
C SER A 333 17.41 64.62 -60.29
N ASP A 334 17.53 64.23 -59.03
CA ASP A 334 16.41 64.18 -58.09
C ASP A 334 16.17 65.55 -57.43
N ALA A 335 17.21 66.40 -57.27
CA ALA A 335 17.09 67.80 -56.88
C ALA A 335 16.48 68.68 -58.00
N ASP A 336 16.84 68.46 -59.27
CA ASP A 336 16.23 69.13 -60.42
C ASP A 336 14.72 68.82 -60.50
N LYS A 337 14.33 67.54 -60.31
CA LYS A 337 12.91 67.14 -60.24
C LYS A 337 12.16 67.78 -59.07
N LEU A 338 12.83 67.99 -57.94
CA LEU A 338 12.24 68.68 -56.78
C LEU A 338 12.19 70.20 -56.99
N GLY A 339 13.17 70.79 -57.68
CA GLY A 339 13.18 72.21 -58.05
C GLY A 339 12.06 72.58 -59.02
N VAL A 340 11.72 71.69 -59.96
CA VAL A 340 10.57 71.81 -60.87
C VAL A 340 9.21 71.83 -60.13
N LEU A 341 9.15 71.43 -58.85
CA LEU A 341 7.94 71.47 -58.02
C LEU A 341 7.87 72.70 -57.06
N ILE A 342 8.81 73.65 -57.18
CA ILE A 342 8.89 74.86 -56.32
C ILE A 342 8.92 76.13 -57.20
N GLY A 343 8.47 76.04 -58.46
CA GLY A 343 8.63 77.06 -59.50
C GLY A 343 7.40 77.35 -60.35
N ASP A 344 6.21 77.43 -59.74
CA ASP A 344 4.98 78.04 -60.27
C ASP A 344 4.17 78.65 -59.09
#